data_AF-A0A1X7H7K8-F1
#
_entry.id   AF-A0A1X7H7K8-F1
#
_cell.length_a   1.000
_cell.length_b   1.000
_cell.length_c   1.000
_cell.angle_alpha   90.00
_cell.angle_beta   90.00
_cell.angle_gamma   90.00
#
_symmetry.space_group_name_H-M   'P 1'
#
loop_
_entity.id
_entity.type
_entity.pdbx_description
1 polymer ?
#
loop_
_entity_poly.entity_id
_entity_poly.type
_entity_poly.pdbx_seq_one_letter_code
_entity_poly.pdbx_strand_id
1 'polypeptide(L)' 'MRTGNQIQSKINELSMQKKMLQSRAASLPEDSVERRNLNQQHSRLDDMITMLEWVLDEPNGKYHM' A
#
# COMPACT_ATOMS: atom_id res chain seq x y z
N MET A 1 -0.03 -20.40 8.34
CA MET A 1 -1.05 -19.53 8.95
C MET A 1 -1.85 -18.87 7.85
N ARG A 2 -3.19 -18.93 7.87
CA ARG A 2 -4.05 -18.35 6.82
C ARG A 2 -3.94 -16.82 6.74
N THR A 3 -3.68 -16.18 7.89
CA THR A 3 -3.61 -14.72 8.05
C THR A 3 -2.40 -14.07 7.36
N GLY A 4 -1.20 -14.65 7.49
CA GLY A 4 0.00 -14.10 6.83
C GLY A 4 -0.11 -14.11 5.30
N ASN A 5 -0.64 -15.20 4.72
CA ASN A 5 -0.90 -15.27 3.28
C ASN A 5 -1.93 -14.22 2.83
N GLN A 6 -2.94 -13.93 3.64
CA GLN A 6 -3.95 -12.90 3.36
C GLN A 6 -3.34 -11.49 3.39
N ILE A 7 -2.49 -11.20 4.38
CA ILE A 7 -1.77 -9.92 4.48
C ILE A 7 -0.86 -9.73 3.27
N GLN A 8 -0.08 -10.76 2.89
CA GLN A 8 0.79 -10.70 1.72
C GLN A 8 0.00 -10.48 0.41
N SER A 9 -1.12 -11.20 0.22
CA SER A 9 -2.00 -10.98 -0.93
C SER A 9 -2.52 -9.54 -0.97
N LYS A 10 -2.84 -8.96 0.20
CA LYS A 10 -3.30 -7.57 0.28
C LYS A 10 -2.20 -6.57 -0.05
N ILE A 11 -0.99 -6.77 0.48
CA ILE A 11 0.19 -5.95 0.14
C ILE A 11 0.43 -5.95 -1.37
N ASN A 12 0.35 -7.11 -2.01
CA ASN A 12 0.54 -7.24 -3.46
C ASN A 12 -0.54 -6.47 -4.25
N GLU A 13 -1.81 -6.58 -3.83
CA GLU A 13 -2.92 -5.85 -4.44
C GLU A 13 -2.72 -4.33 -4.35
N LEU A 14 -2.43 -3.83 -3.14
CA LEU A 14 -2.21 -2.41 -2.90
C LEU A 14 -0.97 -1.90 -3.65
N SER A 15 0.08 -2.71 -3.74
CA SER A 15 1.29 -2.39 -4.51
C SER A 15 1.01 -2.25 -6.01
N MET A 16 0.15 -3.10 -6.57
CA MET A 16 -0.28 -2.95 -7.97
C MET A 16 -1.09 -1.67 -8.16
N GLN A 17 -2.01 -1.35 -7.25
CA GLN A 17 -2.78 -0.10 -7.29
C GLN A 17 -1.86 1.13 -7.22
N LYS A 18 -0.88 1.11 -6.32
CA LYS A 18 0.15 2.16 -6.18
C LYS A 18 0.90 2.40 -7.49
N LYS A 19 1.37 1.32 -8.14
CA LYS A 19 2.05 1.41 -9.45
C LYS A 19 1.15 1.99 -10.55
N MET A 20 -0.14 1.63 -10.58
CA MET A 20 -1.09 2.19 -11.53
C MET A 20 -1.31 3.69 -11.32
N LEU A 21 -1.48 4.13 -10.07
CA LEU A 21 -1.61 5.56 -9.73
C LEU A 21 -0.35 6.34 -10.12
N GLN A 22 0.84 5.79 -9.84
CA GLN A 22 2.12 6.41 -10.20
C GLN A 22 2.27 6.55 -11.71
N SER A 23 1.95 5.51 -12.48
CA SER A 23 1.99 5.56 -13.96
C SER A 23 1.04 6.62 -14.50
N ARG A 24 -0.19 6.69 -13.97
CA ARG A 24 -1.16 7.73 -14.35
C ARG A 24 -0.68 9.13 -13.98
N ALA A 25 -0.10 9.31 -12.80
CA ALA A 25 0.45 10.59 -12.36
C ALA A 25 1.61 11.07 -13.24
N ALA A 26 2.46 10.15 -13.72
CA ALA A 26 3.59 10.46 -14.60
C ALA A 26 3.16 11.01 -15.97
N SER A 27 1.97 10.66 -16.46
CA SER A 27 1.39 11.20 -17.70
C SER A 27 0.76 12.59 -17.55
N LEU A 28 0.68 13.14 -16.34
CA LEU A 28 0.02 14.41 -16.06
C LEU A 28 1.02 15.54 -15.81
N PRO A 29 0.67 16.79 -16.15
CA PRO A 29 1.48 17.96 -15.79
C PRO A 29 1.73 18.05 -14.29
N GLU A 30 2.93 18.49 -13.89
CA GLU A 30 3.36 18.56 -12.49
C GLU A 30 2.41 19.40 -11.62
N ASP A 31 1.94 20.52 -12.17
CA ASP A 31 1.07 21.47 -11.47
C ASP A 31 -0.42 21.15 -11.58
N SER A 32 -0.80 20.05 -12.23
CA SER A 32 -2.21 19.66 -12.37
C SER A 32 -2.81 19.25 -11.02
N VAL A 33 -4.06 19.66 -10.79
CA VAL A 33 -4.83 19.27 -9.60
C VAL A 33 -4.99 17.74 -9.56
N GLU A 34 -5.17 17.15 -10.73
CA GLU A 34 -5.31 15.71 -10.94
C GLU A 34 -4.07 14.95 -10.47
N ARG A 35 -2.86 15.42 -10.82
CA ARG A 35 -1.62 14.80 -10.36
C ARG A 35 -1.45 14.92 -8.86
N ARG A 36 -1.77 16.08 -8.26
CA ARG A 36 -1.75 16.23 -6.79
C ARG A 36 -2.70 15.25 -6.10
N ASN A 37 -3.91 15.09 -6.63
CA ASN A 37 -4.90 14.15 -6.08
C ASN A 37 -4.45 12.68 -6.22
N LEU A 38 -3.82 12.31 -7.33
CA LEU A 38 -3.26 10.96 -7.50
C LEU A 38 -2.07 10.71 -6.56
N ASN A 39 -1.19 11.71 -6.37
CA ASN A 39 -0.07 11.61 -5.43
C ASN A 39 -0.55 11.47 -3.98
N GLN A 40 -1.63 12.18 -3.61
CA GLN A 40 -2.22 12.02 -2.27
C GLN A 40 -2.80 10.62 -2.06
N GLN A 41 -3.46 10.05 -3.07
CA GLN A 41 -3.94 8.67 -3.02
C GLN A 41 -2.78 7.67 -2.95
N HIS A 42 -1.71 7.91 -3.71
CA HIS A 42 -0.50 7.10 -3.67
C HIS A 42 0.12 7.10 -2.26
N SER A 43 0.20 8.26 -1.59
CA SER A 43 0.69 8.35 -0.21
C SER A 43 -0.14 7.50 0.76
N ARG A 44 -1.47 7.54 0.66
CA ARG A 44 -2.35 6.73 1.53
C ARG A 44 -2.14 5.23 1.32
N LEU A 45 -1.95 4.80 0.07
CA LEU A 45 -1.64 3.41 -0.23
C LEU A 45 -0.28 2.99 0.34
N ASP A 46 0.70 3.89 0.32
CA ASP A 46 2.01 3.66 0.91
C ASP A 46 1.90 3.43 2.43
N ASP A 47 1.19 4.32 3.13
CA ASP A 47 0.95 4.18 4.57
C ASP A 47 0.27 2.84 4.91
N MET A 48 -0.73 2.44 4.11
CA MET A 48 -1.44 1.17 4.28
C MET A 48 -0.55 -0.05 4.04
N ILE A 49 0.31 0.00 3.01
CA ILE A 49 1.25 -1.08 2.72
C ILE A 49 2.25 -1.21 3.86
N THR A 50 2.85 -0.09 4.28
CA THR A 50 3.79 -0.08 5.40
C THR A 50 3.15 -0.70 6.64
N MET A 51 1.96 -0.28 7.06
CA MET A 51 1.27 -0.89 8.20
C MET A 51 1.09 -2.41 8.08
N LEU A 52 0.74 -2.90 6.89
CA LEU A 52 0.58 -4.35 6.66
C LEU A 52 1.92 -5.09 6.68
N GLU A 53 2.99 -4.47 6.21
CA GLU A 53 4.35 -5.00 6.30
C GLU A 53 4.78 -5.12 7.77
N TRP A 54 4.49 -4.12 8.62
CA TRP A 54 4.72 -4.20 10.06
C TRP A 54 3.98 -5.39 10.71
N VAL A 55 2.71 -5.60 10.37
CA VAL A 55 1.91 -6.72 10.91
C VAL A 55 2.43 -8.08 10.39
N LEU A 56 2.96 -8.12 9.17
CA LEU A 56 3.51 -9.35 8.61
C LEU A 56 4.85 -9.74 9.24
N ASP A 57 5.67 -8.74 9.58
CA ASP A 57 7.00 -8.91 10.18
C ASP A 57 6.95 -9.03 11.71
N GLU A 58 5.83 -8.66 12.34
CA GLU A 58 5.64 -8.82 13.78
C GLU A 58 5.84 -10.30 14.18
N PRO A 59 6.72 -10.61 15.16
CA PRO A 59 6.94 -11.98 15.57
C PRO A 59 5.61 -12.55 16.02
N ASN A 60 5.26 -13.75 15.51
CA ASN A 60 4.11 -14.54 15.97
C ASN A 60 4.34 -15.05 17.41
N GLY A 61 4.62 -14.14 18.35
CA GLY A 61 4.59 -14.38 19.76
C GLY A 61 3.15 -14.65 20.13
N LYS A 62 2.82 -15.94 20.29
CA LYS A 62 1.65 -16.35 21.06
C LYS A 62 1.78 -15.76 22.47
N TYR A 63 1.27 -14.56 22.68
CA TYR A 63 0.91 -14.05 23.99
C TYR A 63 -0.62 -14.09 24.10
N HIS A 64 -1.07 -15.24 24.63
CA HIS A 64 -2.25 -15.51 25.46
C HIS A 64 -3.58 -14.76 25.22
N MET A 65 -4.64 -15.54 24.95
CA MET A 65 -5.41 -16.19 26.02
C MET A 65 -5.57 -17.69 25.74
#